data_AF-A0A2D8SG51-F1
#
_entry.id   AF-A0A2D8SG51-F1
#
_cell.length_a   1.000
_cell.length_b   1.000
_cell.length_c   1.000
_cell.angle_alpha   90.00
_cell.angle_beta   90.00
_cell.angle_gamma   90.00
#
_symmetry.space_group_name_H-M   'P 1'
#
loop_
_entity.id
_entity.type
_entity.pdbx_description
1 polymer ?
#
loop_
_entity_poly.entity_id
_entity_poly.type
_entity_poly.pdbx_seq_one_letter_code
_entity_poly.pdbx_strand_id
1 'polypeptide(L)'
;MTGNRTRVKVVKNKVAPPFKMTEFDIMYGKGISYSGDLLDLALQGGVVEKMGSWFSYKGEKIAQGREKVKGLLESDDKLMKNVLSDVKDYLELS
;
A
#
# COMPACT_ATOMS: atom_id res chain seq x y z
N MET A 1 -1.22 -19.92 5.39
CA MET A 1 -0.13 -19.60 6.35
C MET A 1 1.19 -19.63 5.58
N THR A 2 2.17 -18.82 6.01
CA THR A 2 3.55 -18.70 5.49
C THR A 2 3.83 -17.38 4.73
N GLY A 3 3.72 -16.26 5.46
CA GLY A 3 4.38 -15.00 5.14
C GLY A 3 5.07 -14.47 6.41
N ASN A 4 6.21 -13.81 6.26
CA ASN A 4 7.01 -13.29 7.37
C ASN A 4 6.89 -11.76 7.40
N ARG A 5 6.42 -11.19 8.51
CA ARG A 5 6.34 -9.74 8.69
C ARG A 5 7.75 -9.20 8.90
N THR A 6 8.22 -8.40 7.95
CA THR A 6 9.59 -7.86 7.95
C THR A 6 9.54 -6.36 8.21
N ARG A 7 10.20 -5.93 9.29
CA ARG A 7 10.37 -4.52 9.62
C ARG A 7 11.72 -4.06 9.11
N VAL A 8 11.74 -3.02 8.28
CA VAL A 8 12.97 -2.41 7.77
C VAL A 8 13.11 -1.01 8.34
N LYS A 9 14.27 -0.75 8.96
CA LYS A 9 14.66 0.58 9.45
C LYS A 9 15.77 1.10 8.57
N VAL A 10 15.56 2.27 7.97
CA VAL A 10 16.61 2.95 7.19
C VAL A 10 17.58 3.62 8.16
N VAL A 11 18.63 2.88 8.56
CA VAL A 11 19.62 3.35 9.55
C VAL A 11 20.55 4.44 9.02
N LYS A 12 20.74 4.53 7.70
CA LYS A 12 21.58 5.54 7.06
C LYS A 12 20.96 5.92 5.72
N ASN A 13 20.66 7.20 5.54
CA ASN A 13 20.19 7.76 4.28
C ASN A 13 20.92 9.09 4.04
N LYS A 14 21.54 9.25 2.88
CA LYS A 14 22.26 10.48 2.47
C LYS A 14 21.43 11.39 1.57
N VAL A 15 20.26 10.94 1.14
CA VAL A 15 19.40 11.65 0.18
C VAL A 15 18.16 12.23 0.86
N ALA A 16 17.62 11.55 1.88
CA ALA A 16 16.42 11.97 2.60
C ALA A 16 16.56 11.71 4.12
N PRO A 17 15.58 12.12 4.95
CA PRO A 17 15.64 11.95 6.40
C PRO A 17 15.94 10.48 6.80
N PRO A 18 17.00 10.24 7.61
CA PRO A 18 17.30 8.90 8.10
C PRO A 18 16.29 8.46 9.16
N PHE A 19 16.32 7.17 9.52
CA PHE A 19 15.52 6.53 10.57
C PHE A 19 14.03 6.34 10.28
N LYS A 20 13.58 6.52 9.03
CA LYS A 20 12.24 6.05 8.62
C LYS A 20 12.14 4.54 8.80
N MET A 21 11.00 4.10 9.33
CA MET A 21 10.65 2.68 9.51
C MET A 21 9.53 2.34 8.53
N THR A 22 9.64 1.19 7.89
CA THR A 22 8.56 0.58 7.11
C THR A 22 8.39 -0.88 7.52
N GLU A 23 7.18 -1.39 7.42
CA GLU A 23 6.84 -2.77 7.70
C GLU A 23 6.15 -3.35 6.49
N PHE A 24 6.64 -4.47 5.99
CA PHE A 24 6.00 -5.17 4.88
C PHE A 24 6.01 -6.67 5.12
N ASP A 25 4.98 -7.34 4.61
CA ASP A 25 4.87 -8.79 4.64
C ASP A 25 5.59 -9.39 3.43
N ILE A 26 6.54 -10.30 3.69
CA ILE A 26 7.18 -11.12 2.66
C ILE A 26 6.45 -12.46 2.61
N MET A 27 5.72 -12.73 1.53
CA MET A 27 5.09 -14.03 1.28
C MET A 27 6.06 -14.97 0.59
N TYR A 28 6.24 -16.18 1.12
CA TYR A 28 7.09 -17.19 0.48
C TYR A 28 6.50 -17.59 -0.88
N GLY A 29 7.28 -17.40 -1.97
CA GLY A 29 6.89 -17.71 -3.34
C GLY A 29 6.25 -16.56 -4.14
N LYS A 30 5.75 -15.50 -3.48
CA LYS A 30 5.25 -14.27 -4.14
C LYS A 30 6.14 -13.04 -3.90
N GLY A 31 7.02 -13.07 -2.90
CA GLY A 31 7.91 -11.95 -2.57
C GLY A 31 7.23 -10.90 -1.69
N ILE A 32 7.57 -9.63 -1.87
CA ILE A 32 7.02 -8.50 -1.11
C ILE A 32 5.56 -8.27 -1.56
N SER A 33 4.62 -8.20 -0.61
CA SER A 33 3.22 -7.88 -0.93
C SER A 33 3.05 -6.41 -1.28
N TYR A 34 3.42 -6.06 -2.51
CA TYR A 34 3.38 -4.69 -3.02
C TYR A 34 1.95 -4.09 -2.98
N SER A 35 0.96 -4.89 -3.36
CA SER A 35 -0.47 -4.53 -3.28
C SER A 35 -0.92 -4.24 -1.84
N GLY A 36 -0.36 -4.96 -0.87
CA GLY A 36 -0.63 -4.78 0.55
C GLY A 36 -0.05 -3.49 1.13
N ASP A 37 1.20 -3.19 0.79
CA ASP A 37 1.92 -1.99 1.21
C ASP A 37 1.32 -0.73 0.56
N LEU A 38 1.01 -0.79 -0.74
CA LEU A 38 0.33 0.29 -1.45
C LEU A 38 -1.02 0.63 -0.80
N LEU A 39 -1.79 -0.39 -0.39
CA LEU A 39 -3.06 -0.17 0.28
C LEU A 39 -2.90 0.48 1.67
N ASP A 40 -1.87 0.10 2.43
CA ASP A 40 -1.58 0.74 3.73
C ASP A 40 -1.18 2.21 3.54
N LEU A 41 -0.31 2.49 2.56
CA LEU A 41 0.07 3.86 2.21
C LEU A 41 -1.13 4.68 1.71
N ALA A 42 -2.01 4.08 0.90
CA ALA A 42 -3.21 4.73 0.40
C ALA A 42 -4.23 5.06 1.51
N LEU A 43 -4.36 4.18 2.51
CA LEU A 43 -5.16 4.44 3.70
C LEU A 43 -4.54 5.55 4.56
N GLN A 44 -3.22 5.51 4.75
CA GLN A 44 -2.50 6.52 5.51
C GLN A 44 -2.55 7.91 4.84
N GLY A 45 -2.50 7.94 3.50
CA GLY A 45 -2.60 9.15 2.70
C GLY A 45 -4.01 9.65 2.44
N GLY A 46 -5.04 8.95 2.93
CA GLY A 46 -6.45 9.31 2.67
C GLY A 46 -6.89 9.16 1.21
N VAL A 47 -6.09 8.51 0.37
CA VAL A 47 -6.40 8.21 -1.03
C VAL A 47 -7.50 7.14 -1.11
N VAL A 48 -7.42 6.15 -0.22
CA VAL A 48 -8.45 5.12 -0.03
C VAL A 48 -9.08 5.32 1.33
N GLU A 49 -10.41 5.35 1.37
CA GLU A 49 -11.18 5.47 2.59
C GLU A 49 -11.74 4.12 3.01
N LYS A 50 -11.72 3.85 4.31
CA LYS A 50 -12.30 2.63 4.89
C LYS A 50 -13.58 2.97 5.66
N MET A 51 -14.72 2.54 5.13
CA MET A 51 -16.01 2.63 5.81
C MET A 51 -16.38 1.24 6.37
N GLY A 52 -16.00 0.99 7.62
CA GLY A 52 -16.21 -0.30 8.27
C GLY A 52 -15.42 -1.42 7.60
N SER A 53 -16.11 -2.35 6.94
CA SER A 53 -15.49 -3.44 6.17
C SER A 53 -15.33 -3.12 4.67
N TRP A 54 -15.82 -1.96 4.23
CA TRP A 54 -15.76 -1.52 2.84
C TRP A 54 -14.61 -0.54 2.62
N PHE A 55 -13.97 -0.66 1.45
CA PHE A 55 -12.96 0.28 0.98
C PHE A 55 -13.53 1.05 -0.21
N SER A 56 -13.27 2.35 -0.20
CA SER A 56 -13.68 3.29 -1.25
C SER A 56 -12.46 4.04 -1.77
N TYR A 57 -12.40 4.29 -3.07
CA TYR A 57 -11.36 5.08 -3.71
C TYR A 57 -12.02 6.23 -4.47
N LYS A 58 -11.62 7.47 -4.19
CA LYS A 58 -12.21 8.68 -4.79
C LYS A 58 -13.75 8.72 -4.69
N GLY A 59 -14.32 8.22 -3.59
CA GLY A 59 -15.76 8.15 -3.35
C GLY A 59 -16.47 6.94 -3.96
N GLU A 60 -15.80 6.12 -4.79
CA GLU A 60 -16.37 4.90 -5.36
C GLU A 60 -16.03 3.67 -4.51
N LYS A 61 -17.01 2.83 -4.21
CA LYS A 61 -16.81 1.60 -3.43
C LYS A 61 -16.12 0.56 -4.29
N ILE A 62 -14.88 0.20 -3.95
CA ILE A 62 -14.09 -0.75 -4.74
C ILE A 62 -14.32 -2.19 -4.29
N ALA A 63 -14.11 -2.48 -3.00
CA ALA A 63 -14.30 -3.83 -2.49
C ALA A 63 -14.49 -3.88 -0.98
N GLN A 64 -15.05 -4.99 -0.52
CA GLN A 64 -15.17 -5.32 0.90
C GLN A 64 -14.02 -6.23 1.33
N GLY A 65 -13.27 -5.79 2.33
CA GLY A 65 -12.15 -6.55 2.91
C GLY A 65 -10.82 -6.36 2.18
N ARG A 66 -9.73 -6.39 2.97
CA ARG A 66 -8.38 -6.08 2.50
C ARG A 66 -7.90 -6.99 1.37
N GLU A 67 -8.18 -8.29 1.47
CA GLU A 67 -7.75 -9.28 0.47
C GLU A 67 -8.43 -9.09 -0.89
N LYS A 68 -9.71 -8.71 -0.93
CA LYS A 68 -10.37 -8.39 -2.20
C LYS A 68 -9.81 -7.13 -2.83
N VAL A 69 -9.51 -6.10 -2.04
CA VAL A 69 -8.88 -4.87 -2.56
C VAL A 69 -7.48 -5.16 -3.11
N LYS A 70 -6.67 -5.95 -2.41
CA LYS A 70 -5.36 -6.39 -2.93
C LYS A 70 -5.51 -7.14 -4.25
N GLY A 71 -6.44 -8.10 -4.31
CA GLY A 71 -6.73 -8.84 -5.55
C GLY A 71 -7.19 -7.91 -6.68
N LEU A 72 -8.01 -6.92 -6.37
CA LEU A 72 -8.46 -5.93 -7.35
C LEU A 72 -7.29 -5.09 -7.88
N LEU A 73 -6.43 -4.58 -6.98
CA LEU A 73 -5.22 -3.83 -7.35
C LEU A 73 -4.25 -4.69 -8.17
N GLU A 74 -4.06 -5.97 -7.83
CA GLU A 74 -3.25 -6.91 -8.61
C GLU A 74 -3.87 -7.23 -9.99
N SER A 75 -5.20 -7.18 -10.11
CA SER A 75 -5.90 -7.50 -11.36
C SER A 75 -6.08 -6.30 -12.30
N ASP A 76 -6.13 -5.09 -11.75
CA ASP A 76 -6.39 -3.85 -12.50
C ASP A 76 -5.18 -2.92 -12.42
N ASP A 77 -4.29 -3.06 -13.41
CA ASP A 77 -3.10 -2.21 -13.59
C ASP A 77 -3.43 -0.71 -13.68
N LYS A 78 -4.61 -0.34 -14.19
CA LYS A 78 -4.99 1.09 -14.28
C LYS A 78 -5.31 1.63 -12.91
N LEU A 79 -6.14 0.92 -12.15
CA LEU A 79 -6.47 1.31 -10.78
C LEU A 79 -5.20 1.40 -9.93
N MET A 80 -4.32 0.41 -10.05
CA MET A 80 -3.05 0.36 -9.32
C MET A 80 -2.14 1.56 -9.63
N LYS A 81 -2.01 1.94 -10.91
CA LYS A 81 -1.24 3.13 -11.32
C LYS A 81 -1.86 4.43 -10.79
N ASN A 82 -3.18 4.54 -10.82
CA ASN A 82 -3.89 5.73 -10.33
C ASN A 82 -3.68 5.90 -8.82
N VAL A 83 -3.90 4.84 -8.04
CA VAL A 83 -3.67 4.84 -6.58
C VAL A 83 -2.21 5.15 -6.27
N LEU A 84 -1.27 4.58 -7.02
CA LEU A 84 0.15 4.82 -6.84
C LEU A 84 0.57 6.26 -7.15
N SER A 85 -0.03 6.88 -8.18
CA SER A 85 0.18 8.30 -8.47
C SER A 85 -0.30 9.16 -7.32
N ASP A 86 -1.55 8.95 -6.87
CA ASP A 86 -2.13 9.73 -5.77
C ASP A 86 -1.34 9.56 -4.46
N VAL A 87 -0.84 8.35 -4.18
CA VAL A 87 0.00 8.07 -3.00
C VAL A 87 1.36 8.77 -3.11
N LYS A 88 1.95 8.84 -4.30
CA LYS A 88 3.20 9.60 -4.52
C LYS A 88 3.01 11.09 -4.34
N ASP A 89 1.88 11.62 -4.80
CA ASP A 89 1.52 13.02 -4.62
C ASP A 89 1.35 13.34 -3.13
N TYR A 90 0.70 12.45 -2.37
CA TYR A 90 0.62 12.55 -0.91
C TYR A 90 1.99 12.52 -0.21
N LEU A 91 2.93 11.71 -0.71
CA LEU A 91 4.28 11.62 -0.17
C LEU A 91 5.22 12.76 -0.61
N GLU A 92 4.71 13.74 -1.39
CA GLU A 92 5.45 14.87 -1.94
C GLU A 92 6.69 14.43 -2.76
N LEU A 93 6.61 13.25 -3.39
CA LEU A 93 7.69 12.66 -4.20
C LEU A 93 7.59 13.03 -5.69
N SER A 94 6.93 14.15 -6.00
CA SER A 94 6.67 14.66 -7.35
C SER A 94 7.95 14.98 -8.14
#